data_AF-A0A0K2AT73-F1
#
_entry.id   AF-A0A0K2AT73-F1
#
_cell.length_a   1.000
_cell.length_b   1.000
_cell.length_c   1.000
_cell.angle_alpha   90.00
_cell.angle_beta   90.00
_cell.angle_gamma   90.00
#
_symmetry.space_group_name_H-M   'P 1'
#
loop_
_entity.id
_entity.type
_entity.pdbx_description
1 polymer ?
#
loop_
_entity_poly.entity_id
_entity_poly.type
_entity_poly.pdbx_seq_one_letter_code
_entity_poly.pdbx_strand_id
1 'polypeptide(L)'
;MSTIRGMRGFLASSIGVTCAAALALPLAPPAAATSAARPTNGAAVPAEAYVPGSTQSLPLTPTARDRAPGAAEQGVPRRDVRHFSLVGVVWDNPATELHGQVQVRTRATATGTWSGWQELETHNADHAADPDSTESTSGRVRGATAPLWVGESDGVEVRVRAESTPETPGSQTTTADKSADAATHDSADALTTHDSADRNAPNESADAPTTHDSADRNAPHESADRTTHHDSADAPTTEDSADAPTADALTGPGTTTGSTGPGTATGSTGTDRAAGAAPLAASPLPTGMRLELIDPGEGAPPAAAPGPEGGPRTTVTTAESAEALAASAVNAGLAPLGAAEIPALNRAQTEAALLSAGGAGALTAEQRAKPYVGPRPSITTRRGWGANEKLREKKFVYTKKVKAAFVHHSATGNNYTCSQAPSVIRSIYRYHVNSMGWRDVGYNFLVDKCGKIYEGRAGGVSKAVLGAHTMGFNSNSMGIAVLGTYSSKKPSSAAVKAIARLTAWKLGLYGMNPRGKTYLKSGGGNLYRKGKNVRLNVISGHRDGFATSCPGKKLYAKLGTSRSTAAKYQGR
;
A
#
# COMPACT_ATOMS: atom_id res chain seq x y z
N MET A 1 1.88 70.14 15.80
CA MET A 1 1.24 71.44 16.13
C MET A 1 -0.17 71.42 15.56
N SER A 2 -1.17 71.73 16.42
CA SER A 2 -2.61 72.06 16.23
C SER A 2 -3.31 71.70 14.91
N THR A 3 -4.47 71.05 14.90
CA THR A 3 -5.82 71.51 15.36
C THR A 3 -6.73 70.27 15.59
N ILE A 4 -7.52 70.07 16.66
CA ILE A 4 -8.61 70.77 17.37
C ILE A 4 -10.00 70.75 16.69
N ARG A 5 -10.96 70.16 17.44
CA ARG A 5 -12.46 70.25 17.46
C ARG A 5 -13.26 69.49 16.38
N GLY A 6 -14.38 68.82 16.68
CA GLY A 6 -15.30 69.01 17.82
C GLY A 6 -16.26 67.85 18.11
N MET A 7 -16.87 67.98 19.30
CA MET A 7 -17.76 67.06 20.04
C MET A 7 -19.24 67.17 19.64
N ARG A 8 -20.05 66.18 20.05
CA ARG A 8 -21.30 66.26 20.88
C ARG A 8 -22.14 64.97 20.66
N GLY A 9 -22.74 64.31 21.67
CA GLY A 9 -22.84 64.53 23.11
C GLY A 9 -23.69 63.42 23.79
N PHE A 10 -23.48 63.30 25.12
CA PHE A 10 -24.36 62.96 26.26
C PHE A 10 -25.54 61.96 26.07
N LEU A 11 -25.75 60.93 26.91
CA LEU A 11 -26.15 60.93 28.35
C LEU A 11 -25.87 59.51 28.92
N ALA A 12 -25.13 59.32 30.02
CA ALA A 12 -25.56 59.39 31.44
C ALA A 12 -26.64 58.38 31.87
N SER A 13 -26.27 57.30 32.58
CA SER A 13 -26.52 57.18 34.03
C SER A 13 -25.99 55.87 34.63
N SER A 14 -25.09 56.06 35.59
CA SER A 14 -24.81 55.26 36.80
C SER A 14 -26.08 54.70 37.48
N ILE A 15 -26.04 53.60 38.21
CA ILE A 15 -25.56 53.48 39.60
C ILE A 15 -25.22 52.01 39.88
N GLY A 16 -24.03 51.78 40.43
CA GLY A 16 -23.70 50.53 41.12
C GLY A 16 -23.99 50.64 42.62
N VAL A 17 -24.21 49.51 43.27
CA VAL A 17 -23.82 49.29 44.67
C VAL A 17 -23.39 47.84 44.83
N THR A 18 -22.13 47.69 45.21
CA THR A 18 -21.43 46.52 45.75
C THR A 18 -21.85 46.23 47.19
N CYS A 19 -21.95 44.96 47.59
CA CYS A 19 -21.04 44.33 48.56
C CYS A 19 -21.53 42.97 49.07
N ALA A 20 -20.54 42.14 49.39
CA ALA A 20 -20.60 40.72 49.74
C ALA A 20 -20.93 40.44 51.21
N ALA A 21 -21.43 39.23 51.51
CA ALA A 21 -21.07 38.46 52.71
C ALA A 21 -21.51 36.97 52.62
N ALA A 22 -20.49 36.09 52.61
CA ALA A 22 -20.30 34.79 53.28
C ALA A 22 -21.47 33.81 53.65
N LEU A 23 -21.25 32.55 53.21
CA LEU A 23 -21.36 31.25 53.94
C LEU A 23 -22.65 30.87 54.69
N ALA A 24 -23.33 29.81 54.22
CA ALA A 24 -23.56 28.55 54.96
C ALA A 24 -24.38 27.54 54.12
N LEU A 25 -23.92 26.28 54.05
CA LEU A 25 -24.73 25.12 53.64
C LEU A 25 -25.69 24.71 54.79
N PRO A 26 -26.84 24.09 54.46
CA PRO A 26 -26.98 22.67 54.79
C PRO A 26 -27.69 21.82 53.72
N LEU A 27 -27.50 20.49 53.87
CA LEU A 27 -28.03 19.38 53.06
C LEU A 27 -29.57 19.18 53.17
N ALA A 28 -30.24 18.89 52.05
CA ALA A 28 -31.23 17.80 51.86
C ALA A 28 -31.88 17.86 50.44
N PRO A 29 -32.30 16.73 49.82
CA PRO A 29 -32.69 16.65 48.40
C PRO A 29 -34.21 16.69 48.17
N PRO A 30 -34.70 16.91 46.93
CA PRO A 30 -36.02 16.42 46.54
C PRO A 30 -35.95 15.25 45.55
N ALA A 31 -36.59 14.16 45.99
CA ALA A 31 -37.49 13.27 45.29
C ALA A 31 -37.21 12.86 43.82
N ALA A 32 -37.05 11.55 43.66
CA ALA A 32 -37.06 10.81 42.42
C ALA A 32 -38.34 11.05 41.59
N ALA A 33 -38.17 11.32 40.30
CA ALA A 33 -39.18 11.04 39.29
C ALA A 33 -38.81 9.72 38.60
N THR A 34 -39.52 8.65 38.97
CA THR A 34 -39.49 7.34 38.31
C THR A 34 -39.93 7.48 36.86
N SER A 35 -38.97 7.42 35.93
CA SER A 35 -39.25 7.07 34.53
C SER A 35 -39.16 5.56 34.37
N ALA A 36 -40.29 4.95 34.04
CA ALA A 36 -40.44 3.51 33.88
C ALA A 36 -39.46 2.97 32.83
N ALA A 37 -38.66 1.98 33.25
CA ALA A 37 -37.79 1.22 32.37
C ALA A 37 -38.61 0.38 31.38
N ARG A 38 -38.31 0.53 30.09
CA ARG A 38 -38.78 -0.37 29.02
C ARG A 38 -38.04 -1.71 29.16
N PRO A 39 -38.69 -2.88 29.03
CA PRO A 39 -38.03 -4.15 29.26
C PRO A 39 -37.00 -4.41 28.16
N THR A 40 -35.72 -4.37 28.52
CA THR A 40 -34.62 -4.84 27.67
C THR A 40 -34.54 -6.36 27.79
N ASN A 41 -35.35 -7.06 26.98
CA ASN A 41 -35.06 -8.46 26.66
C ASN A 41 -33.92 -8.51 25.65
N GLY A 42 -32.71 -8.41 26.18
CA GLY A 42 -31.48 -8.75 25.51
C GLY A 42 -30.52 -9.11 26.62
N ALA A 43 -30.35 -10.41 26.88
CA ALA A 43 -29.33 -10.89 27.79
C ALA A 43 -28.01 -10.24 27.38
N ALA A 44 -27.48 -9.36 28.23
CA ALA A 44 -26.16 -8.80 28.05
C ALA A 44 -25.20 -9.99 28.07
N VAL A 45 -24.68 -10.34 26.89
CA VAL A 45 -23.54 -11.25 26.78
C VAL A 45 -22.45 -10.62 27.66
N PRO A 46 -21.86 -11.36 28.63
CA PRO A 46 -20.76 -10.82 29.41
C PRO A 46 -19.72 -10.29 28.42
N ALA A 47 -19.31 -9.04 28.58
CA ALA A 47 -18.25 -8.48 27.78
C ALA A 47 -16.99 -9.32 28.06
N GLU A 48 -16.70 -10.30 27.20
CA GLU A 48 -15.37 -10.91 27.13
C GLU A 48 -14.38 -9.75 27.10
N ALA A 49 -13.40 -9.78 28.00
CA ALA A 49 -12.39 -8.74 28.09
C ALA A 49 -11.81 -8.52 26.69
N TYR A 50 -11.97 -7.30 26.16
CA TYR A 50 -11.46 -6.93 24.84
C TYR A 50 -9.97 -7.26 24.78
N VAL A 51 -9.58 -8.15 23.86
CA VAL A 51 -8.18 -8.46 23.58
C VAL A 51 -7.76 -7.64 22.37
N PRO A 52 -6.89 -6.62 22.53
CA PRO A 52 -6.44 -5.80 21.42
C PRO A 52 -5.69 -6.63 20.37
N GLY A 53 -5.98 -6.35 19.11
CA GLY A 53 -5.29 -6.89 17.96
C GLY A 53 -5.92 -8.18 17.44
N SER A 54 -6.97 -8.01 16.63
CA SER A 54 -7.73 -9.12 16.06
C SER A 54 -8.07 -8.90 14.58
N THR A 55 -8.47 -9.99 13.92
CA THR A 55 -9.07 -9.99 12.59
C THR A 55 -10.46 -10.59 12.72
N GLN A 56 -11.50 -9.86 12.35
CA GLN A 56 -12.87 -10.37 12.27
C GLN A 56 -13.28 -10.49 10.80
N SER A 57 -13.53 -11.72 10.35
CA SER A 57 -13.98 -12.00 9.00
C SER A 57 -15.50 -12.23 8.98
N LEU A 58 -16.21 -11.56 8.09
CA LEU A 58 -17.66 -11.67 7.91
C LEU A 58 -17.97 -12.08 6.46
N PRO A 59 -18.72 -13.16 6.21
CA PRO A 59 -19.05 -13.57 4.84
C PRO A 59 -19.93 -12.50 4.16
N LEU A 60 -19.69 -12.25 2.88
CA LEU A 60 -20.61 -11.45 2.06
C LEU A 60 -21.74 -12.36 1.55
N THR A 61 -22.98 -11.93 1.75
CA THR A 61 -24.16 -12.69 1.31
C THR A 61 -24.93 -11.90 0.26
N PRO A 62 -25.61 -12.56 -0.69
CA PRO A 62 -26.48 -11.88 -1.65
C PRO A 62 -27.48 -10.95 -0.95
N THR A 63 -27.56 -9.69 -1.38
CA THR A 63 -28.53 -8.72 -0.84
C THR A 63 -29.81 -8.76 -1.67
N ALA A 64 -30.95 -9.04 -1.03
CA ALA A 64 -32.22 -9.35 -1.69
C ALA A 64 -32.94 -8.18 -2.39
N ARG A 65 -32.25 -7.07 -2.71
CA ARG A 65 -32.93 -5.82 -3.10
C ARG A 65 -33.14 -5.56 -4.57
N ASP A 66 -32.50 -6.27 -5.50
CA ASP A 66 -32.80 -6.09 -6.92
C ASP A 66 -33.06 -7.44 -7.61
N ARG A 67 -34.34 -7.74 -7.85
CA ARG A 67 -34.80 -8.73 -8.85
C ARG A 67 -34.63 -8.18 -10.28
N ALA A 68 -33.65 -7.31 -10.51
CA ALA A 68 -33.26 -6.91 -11.84
C ALA A 68 -32.29 -7.97 -12.39
N PRO A 69 -32.59 -8.64 -13.51
CA PRO A 69 -31.63 -9.55 -14.13
C PRO A 69 -30.37 -8.76 -14.50
N GLY A 70 -29.22 -9.10 -13.89
CA GLY A 70 -27.90 -8.59 -14.29
C GLY A 70 -27.02 -7.96 -13.20
N ALA A 71 -27.54 -7.61 -12.01
CA ALA A 71 -26.73 -7.00 -10.95
C ALA A 71 -26.62 -7.92 -9.73
N ALA A 72 -25.64 -8.84 -9.75
CA ALA A 72 -25.29 -9.59 -8.54
C ALA A 72 -24.72 -8.61 -7.50
N GLU A 73 -25.46 -8.36 -6.42
CA GLU A 73 -24.99 -7.61 -5.25
C GLU A 73 -24.80 -8.56 -4.07
N GLN A 74 -23.63 -8.48 -3.42
CA GLN A 74 -23.34 -9.17 -2.17
C GLN A 74 -22.88 -8.16 -1.12
N GLY A 75 -23.14 -8.43 0.16
CA GLY A 75 -22.77 -7.47 1.18
C GLY A 75 -22.97 -7.93 2.62
N VAL A 76 -22.68 -7.00 3.53
CA VAL A 76 -22.94 -7.09 4.96
C VAL A 76 -23.90 -5.94 5.28
N PRO A 77 -25.18 -6.21 5.63
CA PRO A 77 -26.08 -5.16 6.08
C PRO A 77 -25.58 -4.52 7.38
N ARG A 78 -26.00 -3.28 7.61
CA ARG A 78 -25.67 -2.47 8.78
C ARG A 78 -25.78 -3.28 10.07
N ARG A 79 -24.67 -3.41 10.79
CA ARG A 79 -24.60 -4.14 12.07
C ARG A 79 -23.49 -3.61 12.98
N ASP A 80 -23.64 -3.88 14.27
CA ASP A 80 -22.58 -3.72 15.26
C ASP A 80 -21.55 -4.85 15.13
N VAL A 81 -20.28 -4.53 15.37
CA VAL A 81 -19.14 -5.44 15.27
C VAL A 81 -18.13 -5.16 16.38
N ARG A 82 -17.10 -6.01 16.50
CA ARG A 82 -15.99 -5.70 17.40
C ARG A 82 -15.23 -4.48 16.87
N HIS A 83 -14.50 -3.83 17.77
CA HIS A 83 -13.65 -2.70 17.42
C HIS A 83 -12.69 -3.03 16.26
N PHE A 84 -12.54 -2.09 15.33
CA PHE A 84 -11.60 -2.17 14.21
C PHE A 84 -11.20 -0.76 13.74
N SER A 85 -10.05 -0.66 13.06
CA SER A 85 -9.58 0.62 12.50
C SER A 85 -9.26 0.55 11.00
N LEU A 86 -9.26 -0.65 10.41
CA LEU A 86 -9.01 -0.88 9.00
C LEU A 86 -9.96 -1.96 8.46
N VAL A 87 -10.37 -1.79 7.20
CA VAL A 87 -11.32 -2.68 6.52
C VAL A 87 -10.82 -3.07 5.13
N GLY A 88 -11.08 -4.30 4.71
CA GLY A 88 -10.83 -4.77 3.35
C GLY A 88 -11.77 -5.90 2.96
N VAL A 89 -11.80 -6.28 1.68
CA VAL A 89 -12.56 -7.43 1.20
C VAL A 89 -11.60 -8.42 0.55
N VAL A 90 -11.76 -9.71 0.84
CA VAL A 90 -10.93 -10.80 0.30
C VAL A 90 -11.78 -11.94 -0.24
N TRP A 91 -11.22 -12.75 -1.13
CA TRP A 91 -11.88 -13.89 -1.77
C TRP A 91 -10.91 -15.07 -1.98
N ASP A 92 -11.45 -16.24 -2.27
CA ASP A 92 -10.70 -17.50 -2.18
C ASP A 92 -9.59 -17.63 -3.23
N ASN A 93 -9.91 -17.37 -4.50
CA ASN A 93 -8.96 -17.53 -5.59
C ASN A 93 -8.21 -16.21 -5.88
N PRO A 94 -6.91 -16.10 -5.54
CA PRO A 94 -6.13 -14.89 -5.81
C PRO A 94 -5.93 -14.60 -7.30
N ALA A 95 -6.14 -15.58 -8.18
CA ALA A 95 -6.06 -15.37 -9.63
C ALA A 95 -7.36 -14.81 -10.23
N THR A 96 -8.47 -14.78 -9.49
CA THR A 96 -9.72 -14.20 -9.95
C THR A 96 -9.69 -12.69 -9.68
N GLU A 97 -9.87 -11.88 -10.72
CA GLU A 97 -10.05 -10.43 -10.58
C GLU A 97 -11.49 -10.11 -10.16
N LEU A 98 -11.63 -9.07 -9.33
CA LEU A 98 -12.93 -8.53 -8.93
C LEU A 98 -13.33 -7.41 -9.90
N HIS A 99 -14.27 -7.71 -10.79
CA HIS A 99 -14.87 -6.71 -11.69
C HIS A 99 -16.15 -6.14 -11.07
N GLY A 100 -16.03 -4.98 -10.43
CA GLY A 100 -17.15 -4.35 -9.76
C GLY A 100 -16.73 -3.25 -8.80
N GLN A 101 -17.74 -2.69 -8.11
CA GLN A 101 -17.57 -1.64 -7.12
C GLN A 101 -17.73 -2.22 -5.72
N VAL A 102 -16.75 -1.97 -4.86
CA VAL A 102 -16.80 -2.32 -3.43
C VAL A 102 -16.95 -1.03 -2.64
N GLN A 103 -18.02 -0.92 -1.87
CA GLN A 103 -18.27 0.26 -1.04
C GLN A 103 -18.51 -0.13 0.41
N VAL A 104 -17.95 0.67 1.30
CA VAL A 104 -18.04 0.50 2.76
C VAL A 104 -18.47 1.81 3.41
N ARG A 105 -19.24 1.70 4.50
CA ARG A 105 -19.40 2.78 5.47
C ARG A 105 -19.26 2.23 6.88
N THR A 106 -18.72 3.05 7.77
CA THR A 106 -18.43 2.64 9.15
C THR A 106 -19.01 3.61 10.16
N ARG A 107 -19.22 3.13 11.38
CA ARG A 107 -19.60 3.96 12.53
C ARG A 107 -18.36 4.24 13.37
N ALA A 108 -18.07 5.52 13.61
CA ALA A 108 -16.99 5.92 14.49
C ALA A 108 -17.36 5.68 15.96
N THR A 109 -16.47 5.07 16.73
CA THR A 109 -16.71 4.77 18.17
C THR A 109 -16.90 6.04 18.99
N ALA A 110 -16.12 7.08 18.69
CA ALA A 110 -16.10 8.32 19.48
C ALA A 110 -17.39 9.14 19.37
N THR A 111 -18.13 9.03 18.26
CA THR A 111 -19.29 9.89 17.98
C THR A 111 -20.58 9.10 17.75
N GLY A 112 -20.51 7.80 17.47
CA GLY A 112 -21.65 7.00 17.04
C GLY A 112 -22.15 7.35 15.62
N THR A 113 -21.45 8.22 14.89
CA THR A 113 -21.87 8.70 13.57
C THR A 113 -21.38 7.78 12.46
N TRP A 114 -22.24 7.53 11.47
CA TRP A 114 -21.90 6.79 10.26
C TRP A 114 -21.23 7.68 9.22
N SER A 115 -20.19 7.16 8.56
CA SER A 115 -19.62 7.80 7.39
C SER A 115 -20.59 7.77 6.20
N GLY A 116 -20.31 8.59 5.18
CA GLY A 116 -20.79 8.32 3.82
C GLY A 116 -20.19 7.02 3.26
N TRP A 117 -20.70 6.57 2.12
CA TRP A 117 -20.10 5.45 1.38
C TRP A 117 -18.71 5.82 0.85
N GLN A 118 -17.76 4.93 1.06
CA GLN A 118 -16.37 5.04 0.61
C GLN A 118 -16.06 3.84 -0.28
N GLU A 119 -15.35 4.07 -1.38
CA GLU A 119 -14.96 3.03 -2.32
C GLU A 119 -13.62 2.38 -1.91
N LEU A 120 -13.54 1.07 -2.06
CA LEU A 120 -12.32 0.27 -1.87
C LEU A 120 -11.71 -0.03 -3.25
N GLU A 121 -10.40 0.19 -3.41
CA GLU A 121 -9.70 -0.09 -4.68
C GLU A 121 -9.61 -1.60 -4.91
N THR A 122 -10.19 -2.07 -6.02
CA THR A 122 -10.37 -3.50 -6.34
C THR A 122 -9.19 -4.09 -7.10
N HIS A 123 -8.36 -3.26 -7.73
CA HIS A 123 -7.16 -3.67 -8.47
C HIS A 123 -5.93 -3.80 -7.55
N ASN A 124 -5.96 -4.74 -6.61
CA ASN A 124 -4.88 -4.98 -5.64
C ASN A 124 -4.18 -6.35 -5.82
N ALA A 125 -4.49 -7.07 -6.90
CA ALA A 125 -3.78 -8.30 -7.29
C ALA A 125 -2.32 -8.06 -7.73
N ASP A 126 -1.94 -6.80 -7.97
CA ASP A 126 -0.60 -6.32 -8.34
C ASP A 126 0.40 -6.43 -7.19
N HIS A 127 -0.08 -6.21 -5.97
CA HIS A 127 0.65 -6.45 -4.74
C HIS A 127 0.52 -7.94 -4.43
N ALA A 128 1.47 -8.76 -4.88
CA ALA A 128 1.46 -10.19 -4.61
C ALA A 128 2.88 -10.77 -4.69
N ALA A 129 3.02 -11.99 -4.17
CA ALA A 129 4.23 -12.77 -4.36
C ALA A 129 4.43 -13.14 -5.84
N ASP A 130 5.69 -13.33 -6.23
CA ASP A 130 6.01 -13.73 -7.61
C ASP A 130 5.35 -15.10 -7.92
N PRO A 131 4.89 -15.32 -9.17
CA PRO A 131 4.42 -16.64 -9.60
C PRO A 131 5.45 -17.72 -9.30
N ASP A 132 4.99 -18.89 -8.87
CA ASP A 132 5.80 -20.08 -8.51
C ASP A 132 6.76 -19.89 -7.32
N SER A 133 6.70 -18.76 -6.62
CA SER A 133 7.40 -18.61 -5.34
C SER A 133 6.76 -19.48 -4.26
N THR A 134 7.52 -19.81 -3.21
CA THR A 134 6.98 -20.53 -2.03
C THR A 134 5.80 -19.81 -1.39
N GLU A 135 5.77 -18.47 -1.47
CA GLU A 135 4.69 -17.66 -0.92
C GLU A 135 3.40 -17.81 -1.74
N SER A 136 3.48 -17.73 -3.08
CA SER A 136 2.32 -17.88 -3.96
C SER A 136 1.77 -19.31 -4.01
N THR A 137 2.63 -20.32 -3.86
CA THR A 137 2.26 -21.75 -3.90
C THR A 137 1.84 -22.32 -2.54
N SER A 138 1.76 -21.50 -1.50
CA SER A 138 1.41 -21.94 -0.13
C SER A 138 -0.01 -22.48 0.03
N GLY A 139 -0.90 -22.23 -0.93
CA GLY A 139 -2.33 -22.55 -0.86
C GLY A 139 -3.13 -21.67 0.10
N ARG A 140 -2.50 -20.66 0.73
CA ARG A 140 -3.13 -19.76 1.71
C ARG A 140 -3.46 -18.39 1.14
N VAL A 141 -2.86 -18.04 0.00
CA VAL A 141 -2.99 -16.72 -0.60
C VAL A 141 -4.40 -16.50 -1.12
N ARG A 142 -4.93 -15.31 -0.88
CA ARG A 142 -6.28 -14.89 -1.27
C ARG A 142 -6.23 -13.63 -2.11
N GLY A 143 -7.23 -13.45 -2.96
CA GLY A 143 -7.44 -12.18 -3.64
C GLY A 143 -8.00 -11.16 -2.66
N ALA A 144 -7.73 -9.89 -2.89
CA ALA A 144 -8.05 -8.84 -1.94
C ALA A 144 -8.22 -7.47 -2.62
N THR A 145 -9.04 -6.61 -2.03
CA THR A 145 -9.01 -5.16 -2.29
C THR A 145 -7.81 -4.54 -1.57
N ALA A 146 -7.42 -3.33 -1.98
CA ALA A 146 -6.63 -2.49 -1.11
C ALA A 146 -7.41 -2.21 0.18
N PRO A 147 -6.76 -2.23 1.35
CA PRO A 147 -7.45 -1.96 2.59
C PRO A 147 -7.69 -0.45 2.79
N LEU A 148 -8.71 -0.08 3.55
CA LEU A 148 -9.06 1.30 3.90
C LEU A 148 -8.90 1.54 5.40
N TRP A 149 -8.15 2.58 5.78
CA TRP A 149 -8.10 3.06 7.16
C TRP A 149 -9.34 3.91 7.46
N VAL A 150 -10.12 3.48 8.45
CA VAL A 150 -11.39 4.12 8.85
C VAL A 150 -11.31 4.79 10.23
N GLY A 151 -10.20 4.59 10.96
CA GLY A 151 -10.09 4.99 12.36
C GLY A 151 -10.98 4.14 13.26
N GLU A 152 -10.95 4.41 14.56
CA GLU A 152 -11.66 3.61 15.57
C GLU A 152 -13.17 3.49 15.25
N SER A 153 -13.60 2.27 14.92
CA SER A 153 -14.94 1.96 14.42
C SER A 153 -15.51 0.71 15.08
N ASP A 154 -16.84 0.65 15.23
CA ASP A 154 -17.58 -0.45 15.86
C ASP A 154 -18.88 -0.84 15.14
N GLY A 155 -19.14 -0.23 13.99
CA GLY A 155 -20.26 -0.55 13.11
C GLY A 155 -19.80 -0.57 11.66
N VAL A 156 -20.35 -1.48 10.86
CA VAL A 156 -20.01 -1.60 9.45
C VAL A 156 -21.22 -1.93 8.57
N GLU A 157 -21.13 -1.48 7.31
CA GLU A 157 -21.97 -1.92 6.21
C GLU A 157 -21.13 -1.95 4.94
N VAL A 158 -21.27 -3.02 4.15
CA VAL A 158 -20.54 -3.23 2.90
C VAL A 158 -21.48 -3.71 1.81
N ARG A 159 -21.25 -3.20 0.59
CA ARG A 159 -21.88 -3.70 -0.63
C ARG A 159 -20.84 -3.87 -1.72
N VAL A 160 -20.97 -4.97 -2.47
CA VAL A 160 -20.17 -5.31 -3.63
C VAL A 160 -21.13 -5.51 -4.79
N ARG A 161 -20.98 -4.68 -5.82
CA ARG A 161 -21.82 -4.70 -7.01
C ARG A 161 -20.97 -5.15 -8.18
N ALA A 162 -21.39 -6.22 -8.84
CA ALA A 162 -20.78 -6.63 -10.10
C ALA A 162 -20.93 -5.53 -11.15
N GLU A 163 -19.92 -5.37 -11.99
CA GLU A 163 -20.08 -4.56 -13.20
C GLU A 163 -21.06 -5.28 -14.14
N SER A 164 -22.06 -4.55 -14.66
CA SER A 164 -22.98 -5.10 -15.64
C SER A 164 -22.23 -5.27 -16.96
N THR A 165 -22.13 -6.50 -17.47
CA THR A 165 -21.70 -6.73 -18.86
C THR A 165 -22.66 -5.99 -19.79
N PRO A 166 -22.19 -5.10 -20.68
CA PRO A 166 -23.08 -4.51 -21.68
C PRO A 166 -23.67 -5.62 -22.54
N GLU A 167 -24.99 -5.71 -22.59
CA GLU A 167 -25.68 -6.61 -23.52
C GLU A 167 -25.21 -6.29 -24.94
N THR A 168 -24.82 -7.32 -25.68
CA THR A 168 -24.50 -7.20 -27.10
C THR A 168 -25.79 -6.79 -27.84
N PRO A 169 -25.87 -5.63 -28.51
CA PRO A 169 -27.05 -5.28 -29.29
C PRO A 169 -27.05 -6.16 -30.54
N GLY A 170 -27.89 -7.20 -30.60
CA GLY A 170 -27.98 -8.00 -31.81
C GLY A 170 -28.62 -9.38 -31.70
N SER A 171 -29.85 -9.47 -31.21
CA SER A 171 -30.77 -10.51 -31.70
C SER A 171 -32.20 -10.00 -31.57
N GLN A 172 -32.54 -8.97 -32.36
CA GLN A 172 -33.93 -8.77 -32.72
C GLN A 172 -34.24 -9.71 -33.87
N THR A 173 -35.00 -10.75 -33.54
CA THR A 173 -35.71 -11.61 -34.49
C THR A 173 -36.63 -10.73 -35.33
N THR A 174 -36.27 -10.50 -36.58
CA THR A 174 -37.15 -9.80 -37.53
C THR A 174 -38.26 -10.75 -37.96
N THR A 175 -39.42 -10.69 -37.32
CA THR A 175 -40.67 -11.12 -37.95
C THR A 175 -41.10 -10.01 -38.89
N ALA A 176 -40.97 -10.26 -40.18
CA ALA A 176 -41.53 -9.43 -41.24
C ALA A 176 -43.05 -9.48 -41.15
N ASP A 177 -43.69 -8.31 -41.09
CA ASP A 177 -45.05 -8.16 -41.59
C ASP A 177 -45.15 -6.87 -42.42
N LYS A 178 -45.81 -7.00 -43.56
CA LYS A 178 -46.03 -5.98 -44.58
C LYS A 178 -47.36 -5.30 -44.29
N SER A 179 -47.36 -3.97 -44.21
CA SER A 179 -48.44 -3.19 -44.83
C SER A 179 -47.99 -1.74 -45.04
N ALA A 180 -48.23 -1.26 -46.25
CA ALA A 180 -48.14 0.14 -46.64
C ALA A 180 -49.34 0.92 -46.10
N ASP A 181 -49.17 2.21 -45.79
CA ASP A 181 -49.80 3.30 -46.54
C ASP A 181 -49.32 4.69 -46.10
N ALA A 182 -49.48 5.63 -47.02
CA ALA A 182 -48.83 6.93 -47.16
C ALA A 182 -49.37 8.07 -46.26
N ALA A 183 -48.53 9.08 -46.00
CA ALA A 183 -48.73 10.48 -46.45
C ALA A 183 -47.84 11.49 -45.69
N THR A 184 -46.94 12.12 -46.45
CA THR A 184 -46.51 13.54 -46.46
C THR A 184 -46.64 14.41 -45.20
N HIS A 185 -45.53 15.02 -44.77
CA HIS A 185 -45.38 16.47 -44.86
C HIS A 185 -43.92 16.95 -44.85
N ASP A 186 -43.72 17.96 -45.67
CA ASP A 186 -42.55 18.71 -46.11
C ASP A 186 -42.05 19.70 -45.05
N SER A 187 -40.72 19.90 -44.96
CA SER A 187 -40.04 21.22 -45.01
C SER A 187 -38.61 21.14 -44.48
N ALA A 188 -37.71 21.70 -45.29
CA ALA A 188 -36.28 21.87 -45.11
C ALA A 188 -35.90 22.83 -43.95
N ASP A 189 -34.72 22.67 -43.36
CA ASP A 189 -33.56 23.48 -43.76
C ASP A 189 -32.25 23.06 -43.07
N ALA A 190 -31.17 23.37 -43.78
CA ALA A 190 -29.79 22.92 -43.57
C ALA A 190 -29.11 23.45 -42.30
N LEU A 191 -28.10 22.71 -41.81
CA LEU A 191 -26.83 23.36 -41.44
C LEU A 191 -25.64 22.40 -41.56
N THR A 192 -24.67 22.87 -42.32
CA THR A 192 -23.36 22.31 -42.63
C THR A 192 -22.37 22.38 -41.47
N THR A 193 -21.41 21.47 -41.56
CA THR A 193 -20.12 21.34 -40.87
C THR A 193 -19.35 22.63 -40.60
N HIS A 194 -18.68 22.71 -39.45
CA HIS A 194 -17.45 23.50 -39.32
C HIS A 194 -16.37 22.81 -38.48
N ASP A 195 -15.27 22.51 -39.16
CA ASP A 195 -13.90 22.43 -38.68
C ASP A 195 -13.37 23.85 -38.38
N SER A 196 -12.50 23.99 -37.36
CA SER A 196 -11.38 24.95 -37.31
C SER A 196 -10.65 24.91 -35.96
N ALA A 197 -9.32 24.78 -36.06
CA ALA A 197 -8.34 25.16 -35.06
C ALA A 197 -8.26 26.68 -34.88
N ASP A 198 -7.83 27.19 -33.71
CA ASP A 198 -6.54 27.89 -33.58
C ASP A 198 -6.19 28.28 -32.12
N ARG A 199 -4.91 28.61 -31.98
CA ARG A 199 -4.08 28.94 -30.81
C ARG A 199 -4.52 30.20 -30.04
N ASN A 200 -4.13 30.29 -28.76
CA ASN A 200 -3.59 31.55 -28.23
C ASN A 200 -2.67 31.36 -27.00
N ALA A 201 -1.61 32.17 -26.96
CA ALA A 201 -0.64 32.31 -25.87
C ALA A 201 -0.72 33.77 -25.30
N PRO A 202 0.13 34.22 -24.36
CA PRO A 202 -0.29 34.73 -23.04
C PRO A 202 -0.15 36.25 -22.85
N ASN A 203 -0.64 36.76 -21.71
CA ASN A 203 -0.49 38.17 -21.29
C ASN A 203 0.36 38.30 -20.00
N GLU A 204 1.30 39.25 -20.00
CA GLU A 204 2.16 39.69 -18.91
C GLU A 204 1.65 40.98 -18.25
N SER A 205 2.07 41.22 -17.01
CA SER A 205 2.42 42.51 -16.35
C SER A 205 2.03 42.45 -14.86
N ALA A 206 2.66 43.08 -13.87
CA ALA A 206 4.00 43.60 -13.59
C ALA A 206 3.92 44.01 -12.09
N ASP A 207 4.97 43.82 -11.28
CA ASP A 207 5.37 44.77 -10.20
C ASP A 207 6.53 44.22 -9.36
N ALA A 208 7.52 45.10 -9.12
CA ALA A 208 8.59 45.02 -8.14
C ALA A 208 8.72 46.41 -7.47
N PRO A 209 9.37 46.53 -6.30
CA PRO A 209 10.68 47.21 -6.32
C PRO A 209 11.74 46.77 -5.25
N THR A 210 13.03 46.89 -5.66
CA THR A 210 14.28 47.36 -4.97
C THR A 210 14.82 46.70 -3.67
N THR A 211 16.11 46.58 -3.30
CA THR A 211 17.50 46.73 -3.85
C THR A 211 18.52 46.24 -2.77
N HIS A 212 19.82 46.11 -3.15
CA HIS A 212 21.08 45.89 -2.37
C HIS A 212 21.49 44.44 -2.06
N ASP A 213 22.75 43.98 -2.18
CA ASP A 213 24.05 44.57 -2.53
C ASP A 213 25.02 43.46 -3.00
N SER A 214 26.07 43.91 -3.69
CA SER A 214 27.26 43.34 -4.33
C SER A 214 28.00 42.16 -3.66
N ALA A 215 28.58 41.26 -4.50
CA ALA A 215 30.00 40.90 -4.45
C ALA A 215 30.41 39.96 -5.61
N ASP A 216 31.13 40.58 -6.53
CA ASP A 216 32.20 40.14 -7.42
C ASP A 216 32.91 38.80 -7.12
N ARG A 217 33.19 37.99 -8.17
CA ARG A 217 34.54 37.45 -8.48
C ARG A 217 34.60 36.62 -9.79
N ASN A 218 35.53 37.07 -10.63
CA ASN A 218 36.11 36.60 -11.87
C ASN A 218 36.44 35.09 -12.08
N ALA A 219 36.18 34.66 -13.33
CA ALA A 219 37.04 33.94 -14.30
C ALA A 219 37.40 32.43 -14.13
N PRO A 220 37.88 31.74 -15.19
CA PRO A 220 37.38 31.72 -16.57
C PRO A 220 37.19 30.29 -17.15
N HIS A 221 36.59 30.26 -18.34
CA HIS A 221 36.59 29.15 -19.29
C HIS A 221 38.00 28.77 -19.75
N GLU A 222 38.26 27.47 -19.87
CA GLU A 222 39.26 26.98 -20.82
C GLU A 222 38.71 25.75 -21.56
N SER A 223 38.81 25.86 -22.88
CA SER A 223 38.43 24.90 -23.91
C SER A 223 39.62 23.97 -24.11
N ALA A 224 39.39 22.65 -24.23
CA ALA A 224 40.41 21.77 -24.75
C ALA A 224 39.81 20.76 -25.72
N ASP A 225 40.57 20.65 -26.79
CA ASP A 225 40.26 20.16 -28.10
C ASP A 225 40.32 18.63 -28.18
N ARG A 226 39.63 18.17 -29.20
CA ARG A 226 39.41 16.83 -29.71
C ARG A 226 40.73 16.27 -30.27
N THR A 227 41.05 15.03 -29.91
CA THR A 227 41.90 14.16 -30.74
C THR A 227 41.27 12.79 -30.88
N THR A 228 41.23 12.34 -32.13
CA THR A 228 40.63 11.13 -32.68
C THR A 228 41.65 10.00 -32.77
N HIS A 229 41.24 8.75 -32.50
CA HIS A 229 41.73 7.47 -33.04
C HIS A 229 40.97 6.35 -32.29
N HIS A 230 40.60 5.19 -32.80
CA HIS A 230 40.52 4.57 -34.13
C HIS A 230 39.59 3.34 -33.93
N ASP A 231 38.91 2.89 -34.99
CA ASP A 231 38.09 1.68 -35.01
C ASP A 231 38.87 0.40 -34.70
N SER A 232 38.21 -0.59 -34.09
CA SER A 232 38.07 -1.96 -34.62
C SER A 232 37.30 -2.88 -33.68
N ALA A 233 36.43 -3.69 -34.27
CA ALA A 233 35.68 -4.77 -33.68
C ALA A 233 36.55 -6.02 -33.47
N ASP A 234 36.26 -6.83 -32.45
CA ASP A 234 36.22 -8.29 -32.63
C ASP A 234 35.44 -9.03 -31.53
N ALA A 235 35.11 -10.27 -31.86
CA ALA A 235 34.06 -11.18 -31.40
C ALA A 235 34.19 -11.79 -29.96
N PRO A 236 33.24 -12.65 -29.51
CA PRO A 236 33.04 -13.02 -28.11
C PRO A 236 33.80 -14.29 -27.70
N THR A 237 34.31 -14.34 -26.47
CA THR A 237 34.88 -15.54 -25.87
C THR A 237 33.87 -16.27 -24.98
N THR A 238 33.62 -17.52 -25.35
CA THR A 238 33.00 -18.59 -24.57
C THR A 238 34.02 -19.20 -23.61
N GLU A 239 33.73 -19.26 -22.31
CA GLU A 239 34.32 -20.20 -21.34
C GLU A 239 33.24 -20.44 -20.26
N ASP A 240 32.55 -21.58 -20.26
CA ASP A 240 32.92 -22.90 -19.75
C ASP A 240 32.60 -23.07 -18.24
N SER A 241 31.99 -24.21 -17.97
CA SER A 241 31.28 -24.59 -16.76
C SER A 241 32.21 -25.32 -15.80
N ALA A 242 32.07 -25.09 -14.49
CA ALA A 242 32.45 -26.10 -13.49
C ALA A 242 31.68 -25.93 -12.18
N ASP A 243 31.15 -27.07 -11.74
CA ASP A 243 30.84 -27.54 -10.39
C ASP A 243 29.72 -26.93 -9.54
N ALA A 244 28.64 -27.70 -9.48
CA ALA A 244 27.75 -27.83 -8.33
C ALA A 244 27.87 -29.27 -7.78
N PRO A 245 27.87 -29.49 -6.45
CA PRO A 245 27.75 -30.82 -5.90
C PRO A 245 26.28 -31.25 -5.77
N THR A 246 26.12 -32.55 -5.98
CA THR A 246 24.93 -33.39 -6.07
C THR A 246 24.21 -33.60 -4.73
N ALA A 247 22.91 -33.90 -4.81
CA ALA A 247 22.16 -34.54 -3.73
C ALA A 247 21.39 -35.74 -4.32
N ASP A 248 21.68 -36.90 -3.75
CA ASP A 248 21.13 -38.22 -4.06
C ASP A 248 19.60 -38.30 -3.92
N ALA A 249 18.96 -39.01 -4.85
CA ALA A 249 17.64 -39.59 -4.65
C ALA A 249 17.65 -41.05 -5.14
N LEU A 250 17.45 -41.95 -4.18
CA LEU A 250 17.26 -43.39 -4.36
C LEU A 250 15.90 -43.64 -5.05
N THR A 251 15.92 -44.39 -6.16
CA THR A 251 14.74 -44.99 -6.79
C THR A 251 14.85 -46.52 -6.78
N GLY A 252 13.79 -47.18 -6.32
CA GLY A 252 13.54 -48.61 -6.56
C GLY A 252 12.46 -48.76 -7.65
N PRO A 253 12.49 -49.83 -8.48
CA PRO A 253 11.64 -49.95 -9.66
C PRO A 253 10.37 -50.78 -9.41
N GLY A 254 9.33 -50.50 -10.19
CA GLY A 254 8.09 -51.29 -10.26
C GLY A 254 7.52 -51.27 -11.68
N THR A 255 7.44 -52.45 -12.28
CA THR A 255 7.31 -52.78 -13.70
C THR A 255 5.86 -52.91 -14.18
N THR A 256 5.61 -52.43 -15.41
CA THR A 256 4.78 -52.99 -16.52
C THR A 256 3.45 -53.73 -16.28
N THR A 257 2.42 -53.35 -17.05
CA THR A 257 1.61 -54.13 -18.05
C THR A 257 0.28 -53.36 -18.26
N GLY A 258 -0.32 -53.14 -19.44
CA GLY A 258 -0.19 -53.75 -20.75
C GLY A 258 -1.37 -54.69 -21.02
N SER A 259 -2.52 -54.18 -21.50
CA SER A 259 -3.55 -55.01 -22.14
C SER A 259 -4.44 -54.19 -23.08
N THR A 260 -4.66 -54.73 -24.27
CA THR A 260 -5.35 -54.18 -25.45
C THR A 260 -6.56 -55.04 -25.82
N GLY A 261 -7.66 -54.36 -26.20
CA GLY A 261 -8.65 -54.80 -27.22
C GLY A 261 -9.94 -55.47 -26.74
N PRO A 262 -10.96 -55.67 -27.61
CA PRO A 262 -11.43 -54.84 -28.73
C PRO A 262 -12.96 -54.55 -28.63
N GLY A 263 -13.50 -53.78 -29.59
CA GLY A 263 -14.85 -53.18 -29.50
C GLY A 263 -16.04 -54.02 -29.97
N THR A 264 -17.23 -53.42 -29.86
CA THR A 264 -18.40 -53.71 -30.70
C THR A 264 -19.35 -52.52 -30.70
N ALA A 265 -19.76 -52.12 -31.89
CA ALA A 265 -20.80 -51.12 -32.14
C ALA A 265 -22.17 -51.81 -32.23
N THR A 266 -23.18 -51.22 -31.60
CA THR A 266 -24.59 -51.38 -31.97
C THR A 266 -25.30 -50.06 -31.72
N GLY A 267 -25.84 -49.47 -32.79
CA GLY A 267 -26.65 -48.27 -32.72
C GLY A 267 -28.06 -48.55 -32.20
N SER A 268 -28.66 -47.55 -31.58
CA SER A 268 -30.10 -47.38 -31.56
C SER A 268 -30.42 -45.90 -31.36
N THR A 269 -31.11 -45.35 -32.34
CA THR A 269 -31.72 -44.02 -32.38
C THR A 269 -32.87 -43.95 -31.39
N GLY A 270 -32.81 -43.02 -30.43
CA GLY A 270 -33.89 -42.71 -29.51
C GLY A 270 -33.81 -41.25 -29.11
N THR A 271 -34.64 -40.43 -29.72
CA THR A 271 -34.83 -39.01 -29.41
C THR A 271 -35.55 -38.88 -28.06
N ASP A 272 -34.87 -38.35 -27.05
CA ASP A 272 -35.54 -37.70 -25.93
C ASP A 272 -34.88 -36.34 -25.65
N ARG A 273 -35.67 -35.29 -25.91
CA ARG A 273 -35.39 -33.90 -25.52
C ARG A 273 -35.37 -33.82 -24.00
N ALA A 274 -34.21 -34.02 -23.39
CA ALA A 274 -33.94 -33.44 -22.09
C ALA A 274 -33.70 -31.93 -22.30
N ALA A 275 -34.58 -31.11 -21.73
CA ALA A 275 -34.39 -29.68 -21.64
C ALA A 275 -33.02 -29.41 -21.01
N GLY A 276 -32.07 -28.95 -21.82
CA GLY A 276 -30.79 -28.47 -21.35
C GLY A 276 -31.07 -27.30 -20.41
N ALA A 277 -30.91 -27.53 -19.12
CA ALA A 277 -30.73 -26.42 -18.18
C ALA A 277 -29.57 -25.60 -18.73
N ALA A 278 -29.87 -24.37 -19.16
CA ALA A 278 -28.83 -23.41 -19.51
C ALA A 278 -27.83 -23.39 -18.34
N PRO A 279 -26.51 -23.42 -18.60
CA PRO A 279 -25.54 -23.28 -17.54
C PRO A 279 -25.89 -21.99 -16.79
N LEU A 280 -26.16 -22.11 -15.49
CA LEU A 280 -26.35 -20.97 -14.60
C LEU A 280 -25.18 -20.03 -14.88
N ALA A 281 -25.48 -18.82 -15.36
CA ALA A 281 -24.47 -17.82 -15.64
C ALA A 281 -23.54 -17.73 -14.41
N ALA A 282 -22.24 -17.93 -14.64
CA ALA A 282 -21.24 -17.84 -13.57
C ALA A 282 -21.45 -16.52 -12.83
N SER A 283 -21.50 -16.56 -11.49
CA SER A 283 -21.64 -15.33 -10.71
C SER A 283 -20.50 -14.39 -11.12
N PRO A 284 -20.79 -13.13 -11.49
CA PRO A 284 -19.77 -12.20 -11.95
C PRO A 284 -18.81 -11.78 -10.82
N LEU A 285 -19.12 -12.15 -9.57
CA LEU A 285 -18.29 -11.86 -8.40
C LEU A 285 -17.48 -13.10 -7.96
N PRO A 286 -16.25 -12.93 -7.43
CA PRO A 286 -15.45 -14.00 -6.89
C PRO A 286 -16.17 -14.81 -5.80
N THR A 287 -15.84 -16.10 -5.71
CA THR A 287 -16.37 -16.99 -4.66
C THR A 287 -15.69 -16.76 -3.32
N GLY A 288 -16.40 -17.05 -2.23
CA GLY A 288 -15.85 -16.98 -0.87
C GLY A 288 -15.54 -15.56 -0.38
N MET A 289 -16.18 -14.54 -0.97
CA MET A 289 -15.96 -13.16 -0.56
C MET A 289 -16.32 -12.93 0.91
N ARG A 290 -15.42 -12.24 1.60
CA ARG A 290 -15.58 -11.87 3.00
C ARG A 290 -15.01 -10.50 3.29
N LEU A 291 -15.70 -9.80 4.16
CA LEU A 291 -15.26 -8.55 4.76
C LEU A 291 -14.28 -8.86 5.89
N GLU A 292 -13.17 -8.15 5.92
CA GLU A 292 -12.10 -8.27 6.91
C GLU A 292 -12.02 -6.98 7.72
N LEU A 293 -12.31 -7.07 9.01
CA LEU A 293 -12.23 -5.96 9.97
C LEU A 293 -11.01 -6.16 10.84
N ILE A 294 -10.13 -5.17 10.83
CA ILE A 294 -8.78 -5.28 11.40
C ILE A 294 -8.64 -4.31 12.56
N ASP A 295 -8.40 -4.87 13.73
CA ASP A 295 -7.94 -4.14 14.90
C ASP A 295 -6.39 -4.15 14.91
N PRO A 296 -5.74 -2.96 14.88
CA PRO A 296 -4.28 -2.86 14.92
C PRO A 296 -3.67 -3.47 16.18
N GLY A 297 -4.44 -3.55 17.27
CA GLY A 297 -3.96 -3.90 18.59
C GLY A 297 -3.08 -2.81 19.21
N GLU A 298 -2.57 -3.12 20.39
CA GLU A 298 -1.74 -2.19 21.17
C GLU A 298 -0.47 -1.77 20.43
N GLY A 299 -0.03 -0.56 20.73
CA GLY A 299 1.23 -0.01 20.22
C GLY A 299 2.45 -0.73 20.79
N ALA A 300 3.63 -0.31 20.35
CA ALA A 300 4.87 -0.77 20.98
C ALA A 300 4.84 -0.46 22.48
N PRO A 301 5.27 -1.40 23.35
CA PRO A 301 5.47 -1.08 24.76
C PRO A 301 6.47 0.10 24.87
N PRO A 302 6.30 0.99 25.85
CA PRO A 302 7.18 2.14 26.01
C PRO A 302 8.64 1.66 26.14
N ALA A 303 9.56 2.38 25.48
CA ALA A 303 10.98 2.12 25.64
C ALA A 303 11.33 2.20 27.13
N ALA A 304 12.04 1.20 27.65
CA ALA A 304 12.53 1.24 29.03
C ALA A 304 13.34 2.54 29.21
N ALA A 305 12.87 3.42 30.10
CA ALA A 305 13.63 4.60 30.47
C ALA A 305 14.98 4.14 31.06
N PRO A 306 16.09 4.86 30.82
CA PRO A 306 17.31 4.64 31.59
C PRO A 306 16.97 4.95 33.05
N GLY A 307 16.80 3.90 33.85
CA GLY A 307 16.56 4.03 35.28
C GLY A 307 17.81 4.58 35.97
N PRO A 308 17.66 5.34 37.07
CA PRO A 308 18.80 5.70 37.90
C PRO A 308 19.43 4.40 38.45
N GLU A 309 20.76 4.34 38.46
CA GLU A 309 21.51 3.23 39.06
C GLU A 309 21.06 3.03 40.51
N GLY A 310 20.58 1.83 40.86
CA GLY A 310 20.34 1.46 42.26
C GLY A 310 19.22 0.43 42.49
N GLY A 311 19.60 -0.84 42.60
CA GLY A 311 18.84 -1.87 43.32
C GLY A 311 18.27 -3.00 42.44
N PRO A 312 18.33 -4.26 42.89
CA PRO A 312 17.81 -5.40 42.13
C PRO A 312 16.28 -5.39 42.20
N ARG A 313 15.66 -4.76 41.21
CA ARG A 313 14.23 -4.91 40.96
C ARG A 313 14.08 -6.03 39.93
N THR A 314 13.49 -7.13 40.37
CA THR A 314 13.05 -8.24 39.51
C THR A 314 11.97 -7.70 38.57
N THR A 315 12.38 -7.08 37.48
CA THR A 315 11.50 -6.73 36.38
C THR A 315 11.08 -8.05 35.74
N VAL A 316 9.79 -8.35 35.77
CA VAL A 316 9.21 -9.39 34.91
C VAL A 316 9.34 -8.86 33.48
N THR A 317 10.51 -9.07 32.88
CA THR A 317 10.69 -8.99 31.45
C THR A 317 9.88 -10.13 30.88
N THR A 318 8.75 -9.83 30.24
CA THR A 318 8.13 -10.79 29.34
C THR A 318 9.20 -11.19 28.33
N ALA A 319 9.68 -12.43 28.43
CA ALA A 319 10.71 -12.93 27.54
C ALA A 319 10.26 -12.68 26.09
N GLU A 320 11.07 -11.95 25.34
CA GLU A 320 10.77 -11.65 23.94
C GLU A 320 10.63 -12.95 23.17
N SER A 321 9.66 -13.03 22.24
CA SER A 321 9.54 -14.24 21.43
C SER A 321 10.80 -14.45 20.59
N ALA A 322 11.11 -15.71 20.26
CA ALA A 322 12.23 -16.03 19.38
C ALA A 322 12.16 -15.28 18.05
N GLU A 323 10.94 -15.08 17.52
CA GLU A 323 10.68 -14.29 16.32
C GLU A 323 11.01 -12.80 16.51
N ALA A 324 10.74 -12.23 17.69
CA ALA A 324 11.12 -10.84 18.00
C ALA A 324 12.62 -10.66 18.12
N LEU A 325 13.30 -11.58 18.80
CA LEU A 325 14.76 -11.60 18.87
C LEU A 325 15.38 -11.76 17.48
N ALA A 326 14.86 -12.66 16.65
CA ALA A 326 15.35 -12.87 15.28
C ALA A 326 15.17 -11.62 14.40
N ALA A 327 14.01 -10.94 14.49
CA ALA A 327 13.75 -9.70 13.75
C ALA A 327 14.67 -8.56 14.20
N SER A 328 15.02 -8.49 15.49
CA SER A 328 15.99 -7.50 15.97
C SER A 328 17.43 -7.86 15.60
N ALA A 329 17.81 -9.13 15.70
CA ALA A 329 19.19 -9.60 15.51
C ALA A 329 19.71 -9.39 14.09
N VAL A 330 18.83 -9.47 13.07
CA VAL A 330 19.23 -9.16 11.69
C VAL A 330 19.66 -7.72 11.47
N ASN A 331 19.35 -6.82 12.40
CA ASN A 331 19.75 -5.41 12.41
C ASN A 331 20.88 -5.11 13.41
N ALA A 332 21.50 -6.10 14.04
CA ALA A 332 22.50 -5.91 15.12
C ALA A 332 23.72 -5.06 14.71
N GLY A 333 24.10 -5.06 13.43
CA GLY A 333 25.16 -4.18 12.91
C GLY A 333 24.75 -2.71 12.73
N LEU A 334 23.49 -2.36 12.95
CA LEU A 334 22.93 -1.02 12.73
C LEU A 334 22.36 -0.38 13.99
N ALA A 335 21.83 -1.19 14.91
CA ALA A 335 21.27 -0.77 16.19
C ALA A 335 21.33 -1.92 17.22
N PRO A 336 21.33 -1.63 18.54
CA PRO A 336 21.27 -2.66 19.58
C PRO A 336 20.06 -3.58 19.44
N LEU A 337 20.17 -4.80 19.99
CA LEU A 337 19.02 -5.68 20.15
C LEU A 337 17.94 -4.96 20.96
N GLY A 338 16.69 -5.07 20.51
CA GLY A 338 15.58 -4.41 21.19
C GLY A 338 15.40 -2.92 20.85
N ALA A 339 16.20 -2.34 19.94
CA ALA A 339 16.06 -0.93 19.60
C ALA A 339 14.75 -0.65 18.83
N ALA A 340 14.03 0.40 19.25
CA ALA A 340 12.84 0.90 18.54
C ALA A 340 13.19 1.68 17.26
N GLU A 341 14.43 2.15 17.14
CA GLU A 341 14.88 2.96 16.02
C GLU A 341 16.32 2.62 15.65
N ILE A 342 16.60 2.57 14.34
CA ILE A 342 17.95 2.60 13.80
C ILE A 342 18.32 4.08 13.60
N PRO A 343 19.38 4.58 14.27
CA PRO A 343 19.69 5.99 14.24
C PRO A 343 20.16 6.44 12.85
N ALA A 344 19.85 7.69 12.50
CA ALA A 344 20.39 8.32 11.30
C ALA A 344 21.92 8.42 11.40
N LEU A 345 22.60 8.33 10.26
CA LEU A 345 24.02 8.65 10.13
C LEU A 345 24.18 9.79 9.12
N ASN A 346 25.19 10.62 9.34
CA ASN A 346 25.63 11.54 8.29
C ASN A 346 26.37 10.77 7.17
N ARG A 347 26.78 11.47 6.10
CA ARG A 347 27.46 10.83 4.96
C ARG A 347 28.75 10.14 5.37
N ALA A 348 29.66 10.86 6.05
CA ALA A 348 30.96 10.34 6.44
C ALA A 348 30.84 9.10 7.34
N GLN A 349 29.91 9.13 8.30
CA GLN A 349 29.60 7.99 9.16
C GLN A 349 29.04 6.80 8.36
N THR A 350 28.19 7.06 7.37
CA THR A 350 27.63 6.01 6.51
C THR A 350 28.71 5.35 5.65
N GLU A 351 29.61 6.15 5.08
CA GLU A 351 30.75 5.66 4.28
C GLU A 351 31.71 4.85 5.14
N ALA A 352 32.08 5.35 6.32
CA ALA A 352 32.94 4.64 7.27
C ALA A 352 32.31 3.30 7.69
N ALA A 353 31.01 3.28 8.00
CA ALA A 353 30.30 2.05 8.34
C ALA A 353 30.26 1.07 7.17
N LEU A 354 30.03 1.55 5.95
CA LEU A 354 30.00 0.72 4.75
C LEU A 354 31.37 0.10 4.45
N LEU A 355 32.45 0.86 4.61
CA LEU A 355 33.83 0.37 4.42
C LEU A 355 34.26 -0.62 5.52
N SER A 356 33.82 -0.39 6.76
CA SER A 356 34.12 -1.26 7.91
C SER A 356 33.31 -2.55 7.90
N ALA A 357 32.11 -2.53 7.33
CA ALA A 357 31.16 -3.64 7.45
C ALA A 357 31.58 -4.92 6.70
N GLY A 358 32.57 -4.88 5.80
CA GLY A 358 33.13 -6.07 5.13
C GLY A 358 32.15 -7.00 4.39
N GLY A 359 30.83 -6.72 4.38
CA GLY A 359 29.82 -7.73 4.05
C GLY A 359 28.41 -7.17 3.86
N ALA A 360 28.06 -6.95 2.59
CA ALA A 360 26.81 -7.36 1.94
C ALA A 360 26.99 -7.15 0.42
N GLY A 361 27.88 -7.96 -0.17
CA GLY A 361 28.48 -7.73 -1.49
C GLY A 361 29.82 -7.04 -1.31
N ALA A 362 30.92 -7.71 -1.65
CA ALA A 362 32.23 -7.07 -1.68
C ALA A 362 32.15 -5.85 -2.59
N LEU A 363 32.31 -4.64 -2.02
CA LEU A 363 32.43 -3.43 -2.80
C LEU A 363 33.58 -3.61 -3.80
N THR A 364 33.35 -3.28 -5.07
CA THR A 364 34.42 -3.22 -6.07
C THR A 364 35.45 -2.16 -5.66
N ALA A 365 36.64 -2.19 -6.27
CA ALA A 365 37.67 -1.17 -6.02
C ALA A 365 37.13 0.25 -6.29
N GLU A 366 36.33 0.42 -7.35
CA GLU A 366 35.69 1.69 -7.70
C GLU A 366 34.69 2.13 -6.63
N GLN A 367 33.89 1.20 -6.11
CA GLN A 367 32.95 1.49 -5.03
C GLN A 367 33.67 1.81 -3.71
N ARG A 368 34.85 1.25 -3.45
CA ARG A 368 35.64 1.65 -2.27
C ARG A 368 36.23 3.05 -2.43
N ALA A 369 36.68 3.40 -3.64
CA ALA A 369 37.22 4.73 -3.93
C ALA A 369 36.13 5.82 -3.92
N LYS A 370 34.93 5.51 -4.42
CA LYS A 370 33.77 6.42 -4.42
C LYS A 370 32.50 5.62 -4.06
N PRO A 371 32.15 5.52 -2.77
CA PRO A 371 31.03 4.69 -2.31
C PRO A 371 29.66 5.07 -2.87
N TYR A 372 29.49 6.33 -3.30
CA TYR A 372 28.23 6.85 -3.83
C TYR A 372 27.01 6.40 -3.01
N VAL A 373 27.13 6.50 -1.69
CA VAL A 373 26.09 6.11 -0.73
C VAL A 373 25.52 7.34 -0.06
N GLY A 374 24.19 7.41 0.01
CA GLY A 374 23.51 8.49 0.72
C GLY A 374 23.60 8.33 2.24
N PRO A 375 23.46 9.42 3.03
CA PRO A 375 23.36 9.33 4.48
C PRO A 375 22.26 8.35 4.90
N ARG A 376 22.55 7.44 5.84
CA ARG A 376 21.54 6.53 6.39
C ARG A 376 20.43 7.33 7.08
N PRO A 377 19.17 7.23 6.66
CA PRO A 377 18.08 7.87 7.39
C PRO A 377 17.83 7.15 8.72
N SER A 378 17.17 7.84 9.66
CA SER A 378 16.55 7.16 10.79
C SER A 378 15.43 6.23 10.30
N ILE A 379 15.34 5.04 10.87
CA ILE A 379 14.34 4.02 10.51
C ILE A 379 13.71 3.48 11.79
N THR A 380 12.40 3.62 11.92
CA THR A 380 11.63 2.94 12.98
C THR A 380 11.66 1.44 12.72
N THR A 381 12.18 0.67 13.67
CA THR A 381 12.27 -0.79 13.54
C THR A 381 10.89 -1.41 13.67
N ARG A 382 10.79 -2.69 13.33
CA ARG A 382 9.58 -3.49 13.58
C ARG A 382 9.08 -3.41 15.02
N ARG A 383 10.00 -3.48 15.97
CA ARG A 383 9.68 -3.22 17.39
C ARG A 383 9.15 -1.82 17.62
N GLY A 384 9.79 -0.79 17.05
CA GLY A 384 9.40 0.60 17.26
C GLY A 384 8.00 0.96 16.80
N TRP A 385 7.44 0.25 15.80
CA TRP A 385 6.05 0.41 15.40
C TRP A 385 5.09 -0.64 15.99
N GLY A 386 5.61 -1.57 16.80
CA GLY A 386 4.82 -2.57 17.52
C GLY A 386 4.46 -3.80 16.68
N ALA A 387 5.36 -4.27 15.82
CA ALA A 387 5.13 -5.49 15.04
C ALA A 387 4.90 -6.70 15.96
N ASN A 388 3.79 -7.42 15.74
CA ASN A 388 3.60 -8.73 16.33
C ASN A 388 4.34 -9.78 15.50
N GLU A 389 5.56 -10.10 15.91
CA GLU A 389 6.45 -10.99 15.16
C GLU A 389 5.98 -12.46 15.10
N LYS A 390 4.94 -12.83 15.88
CA LYS A 390 4.30 -14.15 15.79
C LYS A 390 3.41 -14.30 14.55
N LEU A 391 3.02 -13.20 13.90
CA LEU A 391 2.19 -13.26 12.69
C LEU A 391 3.01 -13.71 11.47
N ARG A 392 4.24 -13.21 11.32
CA ARG A 392 5.06 -13.54 10.15
C ARG A 392 5.58 -14.97 10.19
N GLU A 393 5.99 -15.46 9.04
CA GLU A 393 6.81 -16.64 8.98
C GLU A 393 8.18 -16.43 9.63
N LYS A 394 8.74 -17.53 10.18
CA LYS A 394 9.96 -17.49 10.98
C LYS A 394 11.21 -17.18 10.17
N LYS A 395 11.33 -17.73 8.96
CA LYS A 395 12.53 -17.67 8.11
C LYS A 395 12.53 -16.40 7.24
N PHE A 396 13.72 -15.82 7.06
CA PHE A 396 13.94 -14.73 6.11
C PHE A 396 14.36 -15.27 4.75
N VAL A 397 13.94 -14.60 3.68
CA VAL A 397 14.34 -14.93 2.30
C VAL A 397 15.07 -13.74 1.72
N TYR A 398 16.21 -14.01 1.09
CA TYR A 398 17.09 -12.99 0.50
C TYR A 398 17.27 -13.21 -0.99
N THR A 399 17.42 -12.11 -1.70
CA THR A 399 17.81 -12.05 -3.11
C THR A 399 19.30 -11.71 -3.22
N LYS A 400 19.85 -11.64 -4.44
CA LYS A 400 21.28 -11.40 -4.63
C LYS A 400 21.68 -9.94 -4.37
N LYS A 401 20.92 -8.97 -4.88
CA LYS A 401 21.22 -7.53 -4.80
C LYS A 401 19.93 -6.71 -4.83
N VAL A 402 19.95 -5.45 -4.36
CA VAL A 402 18.86 -4.50 -4.63
C VAL A 402 19.24 -3.63 -5.83
N LYS A 403 18.68 -3.94 -7.01
CA LYS A 403 18.96 -3.22 -8.26
C LYS A 403 17.99 -2.06 -8.52
N ALA A 404 16.77 -2.15 -8.00
CA ALA A 404 15.74 -1.13 -8.17
C ALA A 404 14.89 -0.96 -6.90
N ALA A 405 14.24 0.19 -6.80
CA ALA A 405 13.21 0.49 -5.82
C ALA A 405 11.88 0.72 -6.54
N PHE A 406 10.84 -0.02 -6.15
CA PHE A 406 9.47 0.22 -6.57
C PHE A 406 8.75 1.04 -5.51
N VAL A 407 8.26 2.22 -5.91
CA VAL A 407 7.46 3.10 -5.06
C VAL A 407 5.99 2.79 -5.26
N HIS A 408 5.31 2.61 -4.13
CA HIS A 408 3.91 2.27 -3.98
C HIS A 408 3.19 3.34 -3.17
N HIS A 409 1.86 3.39 -3.29
CA HIS A 409 1.03 3.92 -2.21
C HIS A 409 0.39 2.74 -1.46
N SER A 410 -0.13 2.94 -0.25
CA SER A 410 -0.86 1.87 0.44
C SER A 410 -2.33 1.81 0.07
N ALA A 411 -2.85 2.84 -0.62
CA ALA A 411 -4.26 3.04 -0.95
C ALA A 411 -5.22 3.06 0.27
N THR A 412 -4.69 3.22 1.49
CA THR A 412 -5.45 3.20 2.75
C THR A 412 -6.24 4.46 3.07
N GLY A 413 -6.24 5.48 2.21
CA GLY A 413 -6.76 6.80 2.56
C GLY A 413 -5.80 7.63 3.42
N ASN A 414 -6.10 8.92 3.58
CA ASN A 414 -5.15 9.92 4.09
C ASN A 414 -5.52 10.54 5.46
N ASN A 415 -6.60 10.06 6.08
CA ASN A 415 -7.22 10.70 7.25
C ASN A 415 -6.56 10.32 8.58
N TYR A 416 -5.59 9.41 8.59
CA TYR A 416 -4.79 9.09 9.79
C TYR A 416 -3.93 10.29 10.23
N THR A 417 -3.70 10.46 11.53
CA THR A 417 -2.69 11.39 12.05
C THR A 417 -1.29 10.75 12.01
N CYS A 418 -0.21 11.52 12.01
CA CYS A 418 1.13 10.90 11.96
C CYS A 418 1.45 10.01 13.19
N SER A 419 0.85 10.29 14.35
CA SER A 419 0.94 9.40 15.52
C SER A 419 0.19 8.07 15.32
N GLN A 420 -0.80 8.01 14.43
CA GLN A 420 -1.51 6.78 14.06
C GLN A 420 -0.78 5.96 12.99
N ALA A 421 0.32 6.46 12.39
CA ALA A 421 1.04 5.73 11.35
C ALA A 421 1.48 4.31 11.79
N PRO A 422 2.03 4.09 13.01
CA PRO A 422 2.30 2.75 13.51
C PRO A 422 1.05 1.84 13.53
N SER A 423 -0.11 2.36 13.93
CA SER A 423 -1.36 1.58 13.95
C SER A 423 -1.80 1.21 12.53
N VAL A 424 -1.72 2.15 11.58
CA VAL A 424 -2.00 1.88 10.16
C VAL A 424 -1.09 0.76 9.64
N ILE A 425 0.21 0.80 9.98
CA ILE A 425 1.19 -0.23 9.58
C ILE A 425 0.83 -1.59 10.21
N ARG A 426 0.51 -1.64 11.50
CA ARG A 426 0.07 -2.89 12.18
C ARG A 426 -1.18 -3.47 11.53
N SER A 427 -2.14 -2.63 11.14
CA SER A 427 -3.34 -3.08 10.43
C SER A 427 -3.03 -3.63 9.04
N ILE A 428 -2.20 -2.95 8.24
CA ILE A 428 -1.76 -3.46 6.93
C ILE A 428 -1.02 -4.79 7.09
N TYR A 429 -0.14 -4.89 8.08
CA TYR A 429 0.61 -6.11 8.38
C TYR A 429 -0.35 -7.28 8.70
N ARG A 430 -1.32 -7.06 9.59
CA ARG A 430 -2.31 -8.08 9.94
C ARG A 430 -3.19 -8.47 8.74
N TYR A 431 -3.59 -7.50 7.93
CA TYR A 431 -4.37 -7.76 6.72
C TYR A 431 -3.58 -8.64 5.72
N HIS A 432 -2.32 -8.30 5.44
CA HIS A 432 -1.46 -9.08 4.56
C HIS A 432 -1.29 -10.52 5.07
N VAL A 433 -1.02 -10.71 6.36
CA VAL A 433 -0.76 -12.06 6.90
C VAL A 433 -2.05 -12.85 7.13
N ASN A 434 -2.95 -12.35 7.97
CA ASN A 434 -4.10 -13.13 8.44
C ASN A 434 -5.21 -13.21 7.39
N SER A 435 -5.46 -12.10 6.68
CA SER A 435 -6.55 -12.03 5.71
C SER A 435 -6.09 -12.52 4.33
N MET A 436 -4.93 -12.07 3.84
CA MET A 436 -4.42 -12.40 2.51
C MET A 436 -3.48 -13.61 2.47
N GLY A 437 -3.03 -14.13 3.62
CA GLY A 437 -2.22 -15.36 3.70
C GLY A 437 -0.74 -15.17 3.36
N TRP A 438 -0.21 -13.94 3.41
CA TRP A 438 1.18 -13.66 3.09
C TRP A 438 2.12 -14.00 4.24
N ARG A 439 3.42 -14.12 3.92
CA ARG A 439 4.45 -14.51 4.89
C ARG A 439 4.79 -13.40 5.87
N ASP A 440 4.58 -12.15 5.47
CA ASP A 440 4.82 -10.92 6.23
C ASP A 440 4.18 -9.76 5.45
N VAL A 441 4.30 -8.52 5.93
CA VAL A 441 4.03 -7.33 5.10
C VAL A 441 4.84 -7.40 3.79
N GLY A 442 4.21 -7.13 2.64
CA GLY A 442 4.84 -7.29 1.32
C GLY A 442 5.91 -6.26 0.99
N TYR A 443 5.86 -5.08 1.59
CA TYR A 443 6.81 -3.98 1.36
C TYR A 443 8.06 -4.11 2.22
N ASN A 444 9.23 -3.76 1.70
CA ASN A 444 10.46 -3.70 2.50
C ASN A 444 10.48 -2.49 3.44
N PHE A 445 9.89 -1.38 3.00
CA PHE A 445 9.81 -0.15 3.79
C PHE A 445 8.45 0.52 3.63
N LEU A 446 8.05 1.28 4.65
CA LEU A 446 6.89 2.16 4.60
C LEU A 446 7.30 3.59 4.94
N VAL A 447 6.61 4.57 4.37
CA VAL A 447 6.85 6.01 4.60
C VAL A 447 5.52 6.68 4.89
N ASP A 448 5.42 7.37 6.02
CA ASP A 448 4.21 8.15 6.33
C ASP A 448 4.22 9.55 5.70
N LYS A 449 3.08 10.24 5.75
CA LYS A 449 2.95 11.61 5.23
C LYS A 449 3.78 12.65 5.99
N CYS A 450 4.31 12.32 7.16
CA CYS A 450 5.24 13.15 7.93
C CYS A 450 6.72 12.87 7.58
N GLY A 451 7.00 11.87 6.75
CA GLY A 451 8.36 11.53 6.31
C GLY A 451 9.11 10.58 7.25
N LYS A 452 8.43 9.93 8.20
CA LYS A 452 9.03 8.85 9.01
C LYS A 452 9.13 7.59 8.16
N ILE A 453 10.26 6.90 8.27
CA ILE A 453 10.55 5.66 7.55
C ILE A 453 10.44 4.50 8.54
N TYR A 454 9.75 3.45 8.11
CA TYR A 454 9.50 2.25 8.90
C TYR A 454 10.05 1.03 8.19
N GLU A 455 10.69 0.15 8.97
CA GLU A 455 11.04 -1.21 8.51
C GLU A 455 9.76 -2.00 8.24
N GLY A 456 9.61 -2.51 7.01
CA GLY A 456 8.51 -3.39 6.61
C GLY A 456 8.89 -4.85 6.82
N ARG A 457 9.05 -5.60 5.72
CA ARG A 457 9.35 -7.04 5.74
C ARG A 457 10.61 -7.37 6.52
N ALA A 458 10.49 -8.30 7.47
CA ALA A 458 11.57 -8.72 8.34
C ALA A 458 12.71 -9.41 7.58
N GLY A 459 13.93 -9.25 8.08
CA GLY A 459 15.14 -9.85 7.51
C GLY A 459 16.34 -8.90 7.46
N GLY A 460 16.16 -7.65 7.84
CA GLY A 460 17.24 -6.69 8.08
C GLY A 460 17.27 -5.57 7.05
N VAL A 461 17.26 -4.32 7.51
CA VAL A 461 17.07 -3.15 6.66
C VAL A 461 18.25 -2.89 5.70
N SER A 462 19.45 -3.41 5.98
CA SER A 462 20.61 -3.32 5.08
C SER A 462 20.65 -4.45 4.03
N LYS A 463 19.95 -5.57 4.25
CA LYS A 463 20.00 -6.78 3.39
C LYS A 463 18.97 -6.78 2.25
N ALA A 464 19.20 -7.59 1.22
CA ALA A 464 18.34 -7.69 0.04
C ALA A 464 17.14 -8.63 0.26
N VAL A 465 16.32 -8.34 1.28
CA VAL A 465 15.14 -9.14 1.65
C VAL A 465 14.14 -9.22 0.50
N LEU A 466 13.67 -10.42 0.17
CA LEU A 466 12.65 -10.65 -0.85
C LEU A 466 11.27 -10.15 -0.39
N GLY A 467 10.72 -9.16 -1.09
CA GLY A 467 9.37 -8.64 -0.88
C GLY A 467 8.25 -9.45 -1.53
N ALA A 468 7.02 -8.93 -1.43
CA ALA A 468 5.82 -9.38 -2.12
C ALA A 468 4.96 -8.15 -2.53
N HIS A 469 5.60 -7.15 -3.11
CA HIS A 469 5.03 -5.83 -3.39
C HIS A 469 4.80 -5.55 -4.88
N THR A 470 5.51 -6.24 -5.77
CA THR A 470 5.43 -6.04 -7.23
C THR A 470 5.55 -7.40 -7.90
N MET A 471 4.40 -8.01 -8.19
CA MET A 471 4.36 -9.31 -8.84
C MET A 471 5.24 -9.30 -10.11
N GLY A 472 6.15 -10.27 -10.19
CA GLY A 472 7.11 -10.43 -11.27
C GLY A 472 8.42 -9.66 -11.09
N PHE A 473 8.53 -8.77 -10.10
CA PHE A 473 9.75 -8.00 -9.84
C PHE A 473 10.12 -7.92 -8.36
N ASN A 474 9.59 -8.79 -7.50
CA ASN A 474 9.99 -8.85 -6.10
C ASN A 474 11.48 -9.23 -5.95
N SER A 475 11.98 -10.07 -6.86
CA SER A 475 13.39 -10.45 -6.89
C SER A 475 14.33 -9.32 -7.32
N ASN A 476 15.40 -9.12 -6.55
CA ASN A 476 16.42 -8.09 -6.75
C ASN A 476 15.93 -6.64 -6.73
N SER A 477 14.84 -6.37 -6.02
CA SER A 477 14.31 -5.02 -5.82
C SER A 477 13.94 -4.79 -4.36
N MET A 478 13.48 -3.59 -4.06
CA MET A 478 12.81 -3.28 -2.80
C MET A 478 11.51 -2.53 -3.05
N GLY A 479 10.51 -2.75 -2.21
CA GLY A 479 9.24 -2.04 -2.22
C GLY A 479 9.18 -0.97 -1.13
N ILE A 480 8.75 0.23 -1.50
CA ILE A 480 8.48 1.34 -0.57
C ILE A 480 7.00 1.73 -0.68
N ALA A 481 6.21 1.48 0.36
CA ALA A 481 4.83 1.94 0.42
C ALA A 481 4.70 3.29 1.13
N VAL A 482 4.21 4.31 0.42
CA VAL A 482 3.84 5.58 1.04
C VAL A 482 2.41 5.46 1.59
N LEU A 483 2.26 5.61 2.90
CA LEU A 483 0.97 5.47 3.57
C LEU A 483 -0.01 6.55 3.12
N GLY A 484 -1.02 6.13 2.35
CA GLY A 484 -2.04 7.00 1.81
C GLY A 484 -2.52 6.62 0.42
N THR A 485 -3.44 7.44 -0.11
CA THR A 485 -3.95 7.34 -1.48
C THR A 485 -3.56 8.60 -2.25
N TYR A 486 -2.79 8.45 -3.33
CA TYR A 486 -2.17 9.56 -4.08
C TYR A 486 -2.60 9.65 -5.54
N SER A 487 -3.78 9.14 -5.87
CA SER A 487 -4.39 9.27 -7.20
C SER A 487 -4.70 10.74 -7.52
N SER A 488 -5.34 11.45 -6.58
CA SER A 488 -5.67 12.87 -6.70
C SER A 488 -4.97 13.77 -5.67
N LYS A 489 -4.64 13.23 -4.48
CA LYS A 489 -3.95 13.98 -3.42
C LYS A 489 -2.45 14.05 -3.69
N LYS A 490 -1.84 15.23 -3.52
CA LYS A 490 -0.39 15.40 -3.62
C LYS A 490 0.32 14.78 -2.41
N PRO A 491 1.42 14.03 -2.58
CA PRO A 491 2.25 13.61 -1.46
C PRO A 491 2.91 14.83 -0.80
N SER A 492 3.19 14.74 0.51
CA SER A 492 3.92 15.78 1.21
C SER A 492 5.37 15.85 0.74
N SER A 493 6.00 17.02 0.87
CA SER A 493 7.43 17.18 0.59
C SER A 493 8.28 16.31 1.53
N ALA A 494 7.82 16.09 2.77
CA ALA A 494 8.47 15.22 3.75
C ALA A 494 8.50 13.75 3.27
N ALA A 495 7.38 13.22 2.78
CA ALA A 495 7.33 11.86 2.24
C ALA A 495 8.24 11.69 1.01
N VAL A 496 8.23 12.65 0.08
CA VAL A 496 9.11 12.63 -1.11
C VAL A 496 10.59 12.69 -0.70
N LYS A 497 10.96 13.53 0.27
CA LYS A 497 12.33 13.59 0.82
C LYS A 497 12.72 12.29 1.51
N ALA A 498 11.80 11.66 2.25
CA ALA A 498 12.04 10.38 2.91
C ALA A 498 12.34 9.26 1.90
N ILE A 499 11.56 9.16 0.81
CA ILE A 499 11.84 8.25 -0.32
C ILE A 499 13.25 8.53 -0.88
N ALA A 500 13.59 9.80 -1.12
CA ALA A 500 14.89 10.15 -1.66
C ALA A 500 16.06 9.77 -0.73
N ARG A 501 15.94 10.00 0.59
CA ARG A 501 16.97 9.60 1.57
C ARG A 501 17.11 8.08 1.66
N LEU A 502 15.98 7.38 1.78
CA LEU A 502 15.96 5.92 1.86
C LEU A 502 16.57 5.29 0.61
N THR A 503 16.15 5.74 -0.57
CA THR A 503 16.68 5.21 -1.85
C THR A 503 18.14 5.57 -2.04
N ALA A 504 18.58 6.79 -1.70
CA ALA A 504 20.00 7.17 -1.78
C ALA A 504 20.90 6.25 -0.95
N TRP A 505 20.50 5.96 0.29
CA TRP A 505 21.22 5.06 1.18
C TRP A 505 21.14 3.61 0.71
N LYS A 506 19.94 3.05 0.62
CA LYS A 506 19.73 1.61 0.39
C LYS A 506 20.21 1.14 -0.98
N LEU A 507 20.01 1.93 -2.04
CA LEU A 507 20.55 1.63 -3.37
C LEU A 507 22.07 1.85 -3.42
N GLY A 508 22.58 2.81 -2.64
CA GLY A 508 24.02 3.08 -2.51
C GLY A 508 24.79 1.90 -1.92
N LEU A 509 24.20 1.17 -0.97
CA LEU A 509 24.77 -0.09 -0.43
C LEU A 509 25.04 -1.13 -1.54
N TYR A 510 24.37 -1.05 -2.68
CA TYR A 510 24.52 -1.96 -3.82
C TYR A 510 25.10 -1.27 -5.07
N GLY A 511 25.62 -0.04 -4.94
CA GLY A 511 26.24 0.71 -6.05
C GLY A 511 25.27 1.26 -7.10
N MET A 512 23.97 1.26 -6.84
CA MET A 512 22.98 1.64 -7.83
C MET A 512 22.82 3.16 -7.90
N ASN A 513 22.89 3.72 -9.13
CA ASN A 513 22.65 5.15 -9.40
C ASN A 513 21.14 5.45 -9.49
N PRO A 514 20.57 6.31 -8.61
CA PRO A 514 19.14 6.65 -8.60
C PRO A 514 18.60 7.24 -9.90
N ARG A 515 19.43 7.94 -10.68
CA ARG A 515 19.03 8.49 -11.99
C ARG A 515 19.15 7.48 -13.13
N GLY A 516 19.80 6.36 -12.87
CA GLY A 516 20.09 5.35 -13.87
C GLY A 516 18.88 4.49 -14.24
N LYS A 517 19.14 3.59 -15.19
CA LYS A 517 18.25 2.48 -15.54
C LYS A 517 18.93 1.16 -15.22
N THR A 518 18.14 0.12 -14.98
CA THR A 518 18.63 -1.24 -14.77
C THR A 518 17.73 -2.24 -15.48
N TYR A 519 18.21 -3.48 -15.61
CA TYR A 519 17.42 -4.58 -16.12
C TYR A 519 16.98 -5.49 -14.99
N LEU A 520 15.69 -5.83 -14.95
CA LEU A 520 15.15 -6.89 -14.12
C LEU A 520 14.50 -7.94 -15.00
N LYS A 521 14.67 -9.21 -14.62
CA LYS A 521 14.00 -10.34 -15.28
C LYS A 521 12.63 -10.52 -14.64
N SER A 522 11.58 -10.42 -15.42
CA SER A 522 10.21 -10.60 -14.94
C SER A 522 9.95 -12.04 -14.51
N GLY A 523 9.37 -12.24 -13.32
CA GLY A 523 8.79 -13.49 -12.86
C GLY A 523 7.43 -13.81 -13.49
N GLY A 524 6.87 -12.89 -14.29
CA GLY A 524 5.52 -12.97 -14.85
C GLY A 524 4.55 -12.02 -14.14
N GLY A 525 3.57 -11.53 -14.88
CA GLY A 525 2.53 -10.62 -14.44
C GLY A 525 1.68 -10.17 -15.64
N ASN A 526 0.74 -9.25 -15.42
CA ASN A 526 -0.19 -8.81 -16.47
C ASN A 526 0.42 -7.81 -17.48
N LEU A 527 1.56 -7.18 -17.15
CA LEU A 527 2.25 -6.25 -18.05
C LEU A 527 3.43 -6.88 -18.79
N TYR A 528 4.15 -7.80 -18.15
CA TYR A 528 5.32 -8.45 -18.71
C TYR A 528 5.29 -9.96 -18.49
N ARG A 529 5.47 -10.70 -19.59
CA ARG A 529 5.59 -12.17 -19.55
C ARG A 529 6.82 -12.61 -18.75
N LYS A 530 6.70 -13.78 -18.11
CA LYS A 530 7.79 -14.45 -17.40
C LYS A 530 9.04 -14.58 -18.28
N GLY A 531 10.20 -14.32 -17.69
CA GLY A 531 11.50 -14.38 -18.33
C GLY A 531 11.91 -13.14 -19.13
N LYS A 532 11.01 -12.18 -19.37
CA LYS A 532 11.35 -10.94 -20.09
C LYS A 532 12.33 -10.10 -19.27
N ASN A 533 13.46 -9.72 -19.86
CA ASN A 533 14.34 -8.70 -19.31
C ASN A 533 13.77 -7.31 -19.63
N VAL A 534 13.36 -6.58 -18.60
CA VAL A 534 12.72 -5.27 -18.70
C VAL A 534 13.67 -4.18 -18.23
N ARG A 535 13.84 -3.14 -19.04
CA ARG A 535 14.66 -1.97 -18.72
C ARG A 535 13.82 -0.96 -17.94
N LEU A 536 14.12 -0.80 -16.66
CA LEU A 536 13.37 0.05 -15.74
C LEU A 536 14.24 1.18 -15.20
N ASN A 537 13.62 2.23 -14.67
CA ASN A 537 14.37 3.21 -13.88
C ASN A 537 14.80 2.54 -12.56
N VAL A 538 15.95 2.92 -12.03
CA VAL A 538 16.41 2.39 -10.73
C VAL A 538 15.44 2.76 -9.60
N ILE A 539 14.77 3.91 -9.70
CA ILE A 539 13.59 4.21 -8.89
C ILE A 539 12.39 4.27 -9.83
N SER A 540 11.50 3.29 -9.71
CA SER A 540 10.32 3.08 -10.55
C SER A 540 9.04 3.14 -9.72
N GLY A 541 7.91 3.44 -10.36
CA GLY A 541 6.60 3.29 -9.74
C GLY A 541 6.10 1.86 -9.93
N HIS A 542 5.14 1.42 -9.11
CA HIS A 542 4.54 0.09 -9.29
C HIS A 542 4.02 -0.14 -10.72
N ARG A 543 3.31 0.85 -11.28
CA ARG A 543 2.83 0.87 -12.66
C ARG A 543 3.88 0.64 -13.76
N ASP A 544 5.16 0.79 -13.45
CA ASP A 544 6.24 0.53 -14.42
C ASP A 544 6.53 -0.97 -14.56
N GLY A 545 6.17 -1.78 -13.56
CA GLY A 545 6.39 -3.23 -13.51
C GLY A 545 5.11 -4.06 -13.64
N PHE A 546 3.95 -3.48 -13.37
CA PHE A 546 2.66 -4.15 -13.39
C PHE A 546 1.57 -3.20 -13.91
N ALA A 547 0.50 -3.70 -14.53
CA ALA A 547 -0.60 -2.84 -14.97
C ALA A 547 -1.50 -2.51 -13.77
N THR A 548 -1.24 -1.36 -13.14
CA THR A 548 -1.88 -0.89 -11.91
C THR A 548 -1.96 0.64 -11.86
N SER A 549 -2.89 1.16 -11.06
CA SER A 549 -3.01 2.58 -10.71
C SER A 549 -1.89 3.02 -9.73
N CYS A 550 -1.32 2.09 -8.97
CA CYS A 550 -0.29 2.35 -7.97
C CYS A 550 1.00 2.94 -8.61
N PRO A 551 1.67 3.95 -8.02
CA PRO A 551 1.47 4.58 -6.71
C PRO A 551 0.48 5.76 -6.71
N GLY A 552 -0.44 5.82 -7.68
CA GLY A 552 -1.29 6.98 -7.91
C GLY A 552 -0.59 8.09 -8.70
N LYS A 553 -1.38 8.83 -9.49
CA LYS A 553 -0.89 9.83 -10.46
C LYS A 553 -0.02 10.91 -9.81
N LYS A 554 -0.38 11.41 -8.63
CA LYS A 554 0.34 12.53 -8.00
C LYS A 554 1.66 12.12 -7.39
N LEU A 555 1.77 10.91 -6.82
CA LEU A 555 3.02 10.40 -6.29
C LEU A 555 3.95 9.93 -7.43
N TYR A 556 3.40 9.27 -8.45
CA TYR A 556 4.17 8.88 -9.64
C TYR A 556 4.86 10.09 -10.31
N ALA A 557 4.15 11.22 -10.43
CA ALA A 557 4.72 12.47 -10.97
C ALA A 557 5.92 13.02 -10.16
N LYS A 558 6.13 12.58 -8.91
CA LYS A 558 7.26 13.00 -8.06
C LYS A 558 8.46 12.06 -8.10
N LEU A 559 8.40 10.96 -8.86
CA LEU A 559 9.54 10.03 -8.95
C LEU A 559 10.76 10.65 -9.63
N GLY A 560 10.57 11.56 -10.59
CA GLY A 560 11.68 12.34 -11.16
C GLY A 560 12.43 13.17 -10.11
N THR A 561 11.69 13.89 -9.26
CA THR A 561 12.27 14.63 -8.13
C THR A 561 13.00 13.71 -7.15
N SER A 562 12.42 12.54 -6.85
CA SER A 562 13.03 11.54 -5.96
C SER A 562 14.36 11.04 -6.51
N ARG A 563 14.42 10.71 -7.82
CA ARG A 563 15.66 10.29 -8.51
C ARG A 563 16.76 11.34 -8.44
N SER A 564 16.46 12.58 -8.80
CA SER A 564 17.45 13.67 -8.77
C SER A 564 17.93 13.97 -7.34
N THR A 565 17.02 13.99 -6.37
CA THR A 565 17.36 14.26 -4.97
C THR A 565 18.18 13.13 -4.35
N ALA A 566 17.82 11.88 -4.64
CA ALA A 566 18.56 10.71 -4.16
C ALA A 566 19.99 10.67 -4.74
N ALA A 567 20.16 10.99 -6.03
CA ALA A 567 21.49 11.09 -6.64
C ALA A 567 22.35 12.17 -5.97
N LYS A 568 21.78 13.36 -5.70
CA LYS A 568 22.47 14.41 -4.92
C LYS A 568 22.88 13.93 -3.53
N TYR A 569 22.03 13.15 -2.85
CA TYR A 569 22.39 12.56 -1.56
C TYR A 569 23.53 11.54 -1.67
N GLN A 570 23.61 10.79 -2.77
CA GLN A 570 24.76 9.92 -3.07
C GLN A 570 26.03 10.67 -3.51
N GLY A 571 25.97 12.00 -3.71
CA GLY A 571 27.11 12.77 -4.23
C GLY A 571 27.34 12.59 -5.74
N ARG A 572 26.26 12.39 -6.51
CA ARG A 572 26.27 12.26 -7.97
C ARG A 572 25.66 13.46 -8.68
#